data_AF-A0A938ZQQ2-F1
#
_entry.id   AF-A0A938ZQQ2-F1
#
_cell.length_a   1.000
_cell.length_b   1.000
_cell.length_c   1.000
_cell.angle_alpha   90.00
_cell.angle_beta   90.00
_cell.angle_gamma   90.00
#
_symmetry.space_group_name_H-M   'P 1'
#
loop_
_entity.id
_entity.type
_entity.pdbx_description
1 polymer ?
#
loop_
_entity_poly.entity_id
_entity_poly.type
_entity_poly.pdbx_seq_one_letter_code
_entity_poly.pdbx_strand_id
1 'polypeptide(L)'
;MNILQGIIMRMATNSANCKTWCVSLVSAILVVIADKNKPNYALIALIPIVLFFLLDCYYLGQERNFREIYNNFVKELHSGEVATDKLFVLKPPKGMNVVNLLFSSSLSFSVYPFYLTLVLTVIIARFIIL
;
A
#
# COMPACT_ATOMS: atom_id res chain seq x y z
N MET A 1 -10.10 19.25 -12.12
CA MET A 1 -9.98 17.78 -12.16
C MET A 1 -8.54 17.25 -12.07
N ASN A 2 -7.56 17.85 -12.74
CA ASN A 2 -6.15 17.36 -12.75
C ASN A 2 -5.47 17.26 -11.37
N ILE A 3 -5.76 18.16 -10.42
CA ILE A 3 -5.11 18.13 -9.10
C ILE A 3 -5.47 16.87 -8.31
N LEU A 4 -6.76 16.52 -8.25
CA LEU A 4 -7.24 15.37 -7.49
C LEU A 4 -6.81 14.04 -8.13
N GLN A 5 -6.89 13.92 -9.46
CA GLN A 5 -6.32 12.78 -10.16
C GLN A 5 -4.80 12.67 -9.98
N GLY A 6 -4.08 13.80 -9.94
CA GLY A 6 -2.64 13.81 -9.64
C GLY A 6 -2.31 13.27 -8.25
N ILE A 7 -3.12 13.60 -7.24
CA ILE A 7 -2.96 13.06 -5.88
C ILE A 7 -3.23 11.55 -5.86
N ILE A 8 -4.33 11.10 -6.50
CA ILE A 8 -4.67 9.66 -6.63
C ILE A 8 -3.52 8.89 -7.29
N MET A 9 -2.97 9.42 -8.39
CA MET A 9 -1.86 8.80 -9.10
C MET A 9 -0.62 8.69 -8.22
N ARG A 10 -0.27 9.74 -7.46
CA ARG A 10 0.88 9.71 -6.54
C ARG A 10 0.74 8.63 -5.47
N MET A 11 -0.46 8.43 -4.91
CA MET A 11 -0.67 7.37 -3.91
C MET A 11 -0.61 5.97 -4.52
N ALA A 12 -1.20 5.76 -5.70
CA ALA A 12 -1.12 4.50 -6.42
C ALA A 12 0.35 4.16 -6.77
N THR A 13 1.11 5.15 -7.26
CA THR A 13 2.55 4.99 -7.52
C THR A 13 3.32 4.67 -6.24
N ASN A 14 3.02 5.31 -5.12
CA ASN A 14 3.71 5.03 -3.87
C ASN A 14 3.40 3.61 -3.32
N SER A 15 2.16 3.15 -3.46
CA SER A 15 1.75 1.76 -3.19
C SER A 15 2.54 0.76 -4.04
N ALA A 16 2.65 0.99 -5.36
CA ALA A 16 3.45 0.15 -6.24
C ALA A 16 4.96 0.16 -5.89
N ASN A 17 5.48 1.32 -5.49
CA ASN A 17 6.87 1.45 -5.04
C ASN A 17 7.13 0.64 -3.76
N CYS A 18 6.18 0.58 -2.81
CA CYS A 18 6.30 -0.25 -1.62
C CYS A 18 6.51 -1.73 -1.96
N LYS A 19 5.76 -2.25 -2.93
CA LYS A 19 5.90 -3.64 -3.42
C LYS A 19 7.27 -3.88 -4.05
N THR A 20 7.70 -2.96 -4.91
CA THR A 20 8.99 -3.04 -5.61
C THR A 20 10.17 -3.04 -4.63
N TRP A 21 10.20 -2.10 -3.68
CA TRP A 21 11.25 -2.01 -2.68
C TRP A 21 11.24 -3.18 -1.70
N CYS A 22 10.06 -3.69 -1.36
CA CYS A 22 9.92 -4.88 -0.53
C CYS A 22 10.60 -6.10 -1.17
N VAL A 23 10.36 -6.36 -2.46
CA VAL A 23 10.97 -7.48 -3.18
C VAL A 23 12.49 -7.34 -3.22
N SER A 24 13.00 -6.16 -3.57
CA SER A 24 14.43 -5.91 -3.64
C SER A 24 15.13 -6.15 -2.29
N LEU A 25 14.56 -5.63 -1.20
CA LEU A 25 15.15 -5.78 0.14
C LEU A 25 15.06 -7.23 0.64
N VAL A 26 13.93 -7.90 0.46
CA VAL A 26 13.77 -9.31 0.84
C VAL A 26 14.75 -10.18 0.06
N SER A 27 14.89 -9.98 -1.25
CA SER A 27 15.84 -10.71 -2.09
C SER A 27 17.29 -10.49 -1.62
N ALA A 28 17.70 -9.25 -1.36
CA ALA A 28 19.04 -8.95 -0.89
C ALA A 28 19.35 -9.63 0.47
N ILE A 29 18.39 -9.59 1.40
CA ILE A 29 18.52 -10.24 2.72
C ILE A 29 18.66 -11.76 2.57
N LEU A 30 17.82 -12.39 1.74
CA LEU A 30 17.87 -13.84 1.52
C LEU A 30 19.21 -14.29 0.93
N VAL A 31 19.75 -13.57 -0.06
CA VAL A 31 21.06 -13.88 -0.66
C VAL A 31 22.18 -13.79 0.38
N VAL A 32 22.19 -12.75 1.22
CA VAL A 32 23.22 -12.59 2.27
C VAL A 32 23.12 -13.70 3.32
N ILE A 33 21.92 -14.17 3.64
CA ILE A 33 21.71 -15.23 4.64
C ILE A 33 22.12 -16.60 4.06
N ALA A 34 21.87 -16.83 2.77
CA ALA A 34 22.32 -18.02 2.05
C ALA A 34 23.84 -18.13 2.06
N ASP A 35 24.54 -17.04 1.77
CA ASP A 35 26.00 -17.01 1.77
C ASP A 35 26.58 -17.31 3.18
N LYS A 36 25.91 -16.85 4.25
CA LYS A 36 26.35 -17.05 5.63
C LYS A 36 25.95 -18.39 6.26
N ASN A 37 25.18 -19.24 5.58
CA ASN A 37 24.68 -20.53 6.10
C ASN A 37 24.03 -20.43 7.51
N LYS A 38 23.23 -19.39 7.76
CA LYS A 38 22.51 -19.24 9.04
C LYS A 38 20.99 -19.14 8.82
N PRO A 39 20.27 -20.26 8.58
CA PRO A 39 18.83 -20.28 8.25
C PRO A 39 17.94 -19.61 9.31
N ASN A 40 18.36 -19.61 10.57
CA ASN A 40 17.61 -18.97 11.66
C ASN A 40 17.46 -17.45 11.49
N TYR A 41 18.34 -16.80 10.72
CA TYR A 41 18.24 -15.36 10.47
C TYR A 41 17.33 -15.02 9.28
N ALA A 42 16.82 -16.01 8.52
CA ALA A 42 15.89 -15.78 7.40
C ALA A 42 14.64 -14.98 7.82
N LEU A 43 14.22 -15.14 9.09
CA LEU A 43 13.09 -14.42 9.68
C LEU A 43 13.31 -12.90 9.72
N ILE A 44 14.55 -12.40 9.63
CA ILE A 44 14.83 -10.96 9.53
C ILE A 44 14.20 -10.36 8.26
N ALA A 45 14.05 -11.15 7.18
CA ALA A 45 13.37 -10.71 5.96
C ALA A 45 11.87 -10.41 6.17
N LEU A 46 11.26 -10.88 7.27
CA LEU A 46 9.88 -10.54 7.61
C LEU A 46 9.73 -9.08 8.06
N ILE A 47 10.79 -8.46 8.59
CA ILE A 47 10.75 -7.06 9.06
C ILE A 47 10.38 -6.10 7.92
N PRO A 48 11.10 -6.07 6.78
CA PRO A 48 10.70 -5.21 5.66
C PRO A 48 9.34 -5.62 5.08
N ILE A 49 8.99 -6.92 5.05
CA ILE A 49 7.68 -7.38 4.57
C ILE A 49 6.54 -6.73 5.36
N VAL A 50 6.59 -6.78 6.69
CA VAL A 50 5.56 -6.19 7.55
C VAL A 50 5.52 -4.66 7.40
N LEU A 51 6.69 -4.02 7.36
CA LEU A 51 6.78 -2.56 7.24
C LEU A 51 6.20 -2.08 5.91
N PHE A 52 6.59 -2.69 4.79
CA PHE A 52 6.06 -2.34 3.48
C PHE A 52 4.60 -2.73 3.32
N PHE A 53 4.14 -3.81 3.95
CA PHE A 53 2.72 -4.18 3.96
C PHE A 53 1.86 -3.09 4.61
N LEU A 54 2.28 -2.59 5.77
CA LEU A 54 1.56 -1.51 6.46
C LEU A 54 1.55 -0.23 5.64
N LEU A 55 2.68 0.14 5.02
CA LEU A 55 2.75 1.30 4.13
C LEU A 55 1.84 1.13 2.91
N ASP A 56 1.87 -0.03 2.25
CA ASP A 56 1.05 -0.30 1.07
C ASP A 56 -0.45 -0.23 1.40
N CYS A 57 -0.86 -0.82 2.52
CA CYS A 57 -2.23 -0.70 3.02
C CYS A 57 -2.63 0.76 3.29
N TYR A 58 -1.71 1.56 3.85
CA TYR A 58 -1.94 2.97 4.11
C TYR A 58 -2.15 3.75 2.81
N TYR A 59 -1.26 3.62 1.83
CA TYR A 59 -1.38 4.34 0.56
C TYR A 59 -2.60 3.92 -0.24
N LEU A 60 -2.94 2.62 -0.25
CA LEU A 60 -4.15 2.13 -0.91
C LEU A 60 -5.42 2.65 -0.24
N GLY A 61 -5.46 2.70 1.09
CA GLY A 61 -6.58 3.27 1.83
C GLY A 61 -6.79 4.75 1.49
N GLN A 62 -5.70 5.51 1.44
CA GLN A 62 -5.76 6.91 1.06
C GLN A 62 -6.28 7.07 -0.38
N GLU A 63 -5.78 6.26 -1.32
CA GLU A 63 -6.27 6.23 -2.71
C GLU A 63 -7.79 6.04 -2.81
N ARG A 64 -8.35 5.08 -2.06
CA ARG A 64 -9.79 4.82 -2.03
C ARG A 64 -10.58 6.02 -1.52
N ASN A 65 -10.13 6.67 -0.46
CA ASN A 65 -10.79 7.85 0.09
C ASN A 65 -10.79 9.02 -0.90
N PHE A 66 -9.66 9.29 -1.56
CA PHE A 66 -9.59 10.35 -2.56
C PHE A 66 -10.42 10.03 -3.82
N ARG A 67 -10.55 8.75 -4.19
CA ARG A 67 -11.49 8.31 -5.24
C ARG A 67 -12.95 8.57 -4.86
N GLU A 68 -13.33 8.35 -3.60
CA GLU A 68 -14.68 8.65 -3.13
C GLU A 68 -14.98 10.16 -3.18
N ILE A 69 -14.05 11.00 -2.73
CA ILE A 69 -14.15 12.46 -2.85
C ILE A 69 -14.31 12.88 -4.32
N TYR A 70 -13.53 12.28 -5.22
CA TYR A 70 -13.63 12.53 -6.66
C TYR A 70 -15.02 12.16 -7.21
N ASN A 71 -15.50 10.96 -6.89
CA ASN A 71 -16.81 10.48 -7.36
C ASN A 71 -17.96 11.34 -6.82
N ASN A 72 -17.90 11.76 -5.56
CA ASN A 72 -18.90 12.66 -4.96
C ASN A 72 -18.88 14.03 -5.63
N PHE A 73 -17.69 14.59 -5.89
CA PHE A 73 -17.55 15.85 -6.63
C PHE A 73 -18.13 15.76 -8.04
N VAL A 74 -17.89 14.66 -8.77
CA VAL A 74 -18.46 14.46 -10.11
C VAL A 74 -19.99 14.33 -10.06
N LYS A 75 -20.55 13.69 -9.03
CA LYS A 75 -22.01 13.62 -8.83
C LYS A 75 -22.62 14.99 -8.56
N GLU A 76 -22.04 15.79 -7.65
CA GLU A 76 -22.47 17.16 -7.37
C GLU A 76 -22.38 18.05 -8.63
N LEU A 77 -21.36 17.83 -9.47
CA LEU A 77 -21.19 18.54 -10.75
C LEU A 77 -22.33 18.23 -11.73
N HIS A 78 -22.79 16.98 -11.79
CA HIS A 78 -23.89 16.57 -12.67
C HIS A 78 -25.28 16.97 -12.14
N SER A 79 -25.45 17.14 -10.82
CA SER A 79 -26.73 17.55 -10.22
C SER A 79 -27.00 19.05 -10.31
N GLY A 80 -26.03 19.86 -10.74
CA GLY A 80 -26.17 21.32 -10.85
C GLY A 80 -26.08 22.07 -9.50
N GLU A 81 -25.81 21.36 -8.40
CA GLU A 81 -25.68 21.91 -7.03
C GLU A 81 -24.23 22.28 -6.67
N VAL A 82 -23.43 22.75 -7.64
CA VAL A 82 -22.03 23.06 -7.37
C VAL A 82 -21.91 24.41 -6.67
N ALA A 83 -21.83 24.36 -5.34
CA ALA A 83 -21.39 25.49 -4.55
C ALA A 83 -19.91 25.77 -4.87
N THR A 84 -19.63 26.94 -5.44
CA THR A 84 -18.29 27.39 -5.87
C THR A 84 -17.31 27.54 -4.70
N ASP A 85 -17.79 27.48 -3.45
CA ASP A 85 -17.02 27.56 -2.20
C ASP A 85 -16.30 26.25 -1.83
N LYS A 86 -16.69 25.11 -2.41
CA LYS A 86 -16.03 23.81 -2.25
C LYS A 86 -14.95 23.52 -3.29
N LEU A 87 -14.84 24.36 -4.33
CA LEU A 87 -13.79 24.24 -5.33
C LEU A 87 -12.43 24.47 -4.64
N PHE A 88 -11.57 23.46 -4.69
CA PHE A 88 -10.19 23.49 -4.20
C PHE A 88 -9.97 23.43 -2.67
N VAL A 89 -11.01 23.23 -1.86
CA VAL A 89 -10.83 22.97 -0.42
C VAL A 89 -10.66 21.46 -0.18
N LEU A 90 -9.43 20.97 -0.32
CA LEU A 90 -9.04 19.61 0.09
C LEU A 90 -8.85 19.57 1.61
N LYS A 91 -9.95 19.48 2.36
CA LYS A 91 -9.85 19.08 3.78
C LYS A 91 -9.55 17.57 3.81
N PRO A 92 -8.63 17.11 4.68
CA PRO A 92 -8.48 15.67 4.90
C PRO A 92 -9.87 15.12 5.27
N PRO A 93 -10.35 14.03 4.64
CA PRO A 93 -11.68 13.51 4.90
C PRO A 93 -11.88 13.32 6.41
N LYS A 94 -12.93 13.96 6.95
CA LYS A 94 -13.27 13.86 8.38
C LYS A 94 -13.48 12.38 8.71
N GLY A 95 -12.79 11.87 9.73
CA GLY A 95 -12.90 10.46 10.15
C GLY A 95 -11.81 9.53 9.62
N MET A 96 -10.71 10.08 9.08
CA MET A 96 -9.54 9.32 8.60
C MET A 96 -8.80 8.60 9.75
N ASN A 97 -9.36 7.50 10.24
CA ASN A 97 -8.70 6.62 11.20
C ASN A 97 -7.72 5.71 10.46
N VAL A 98 -6.43 5.88 10.74
CA VAL A 98 -5.33 5.07 10.18
C VAL A 98 -5.61 3.57 10.35
N VAL A 99 -6.18 3.17 11.47
CA VAL A 99 -6.55 1.77 11.77
C VAL A 99 -7.63 1.25 10.82
N ASN A 100 -8.65 2.06 10.50
CA ASN A 100 -9.73 1.64 9.60
C ASN A 100 -9.25 1.54 8.15
N LEU A 101 -8.36 2.46 7.75
CA LEU A 101 -7.67 2.43 6.46
C LEU A 101 -6.81 1.18 6.30
N LEU A 102 -6.01 0.86 7.32
CA LEU A 102 -5.17 -0.32 7.33
C LEU A 102 -6.00 -1.59 7.28
N PHE A 103 -7.08 -1.70 8.07
CA PHE A 103 -7.92 -2.90 8.11
C PHE A 103 -8.74 -3.10 6.83
N SER A 104 -9.30 -2.03 6.28
CA SER A 104 -10.08 -2.11 5.03
C SER A 104 -9.21 -2.39 3.80
N SER A 105 -7.91 -2.08 3.88
CA SER A 105 -6.96 -2.21 2.77
C SER A 105 -6.07 -3.45 2.89
N SER A 106 -5.86 -3.98 4.09
CA SER A 106 -5.06 -5.19 4.35
C SER A 106 -5.65 -6.47 3.77
N LEU A 107 -6.99 -6.55 3.69
CA LEU A 107 -7.72 -7.63 3.03
C LEU A 107 -8.01 -7.34 1.55
N SER A 108 -7.44 -6.27 0.99
CA SER A 108 -7.61 -5.97 -0.42
C SER A 108 -6.92 -7.01 -1.29
N PHE A 109 -7.59 -7.42 -2.36
CA PHE A 109 -7.06 -8.35 -3.37
C PHE A 109 -5.73 -7.88 -3.99
N SER A 110 -5.44 -6.57 -4.00
CA SER A 110 -4.17 -6.05 -4.54
C SER A 110 -2.97 -6.20 -3.59
N VAL A 111 -3.22 -6.35 -2.29
CA VAL A 111 -2.18 -6.32 -1.24
C VAL A 111 -1.99 -7.69 -0.64
N TYR A 112 -3.08 -8.32 -0.18
CA TYR A 112 -3.04 -9.61 0.51
C TYR A 112 -2.26 -10.71 -0.24
N PRO A 113 -2.59 -11.06 -1.50
CA PRO A 113 -1.90 -12.15 -2.19
C PRO A 113 -0.43 -11.83 -2.44
N PHE A 114 -0.08 -10.57 -2.70
CA PHE A 114 1.31 -10.17 -2.93
C PHE A 114 2.18 -10.44 -1.69
N TYR A 115 1.79 -9.90 -0.53
CA TYR A 115 2.57 -10.10 0.69
C TYR A 115 2.49 -11.53 1.21
N LEU A 116 1.38 -12.24 1.00
CA LEU A 116 1.27 -13.67 1.28
C LEU A 116 2.28 -14.48 0.46
N THR A 117 2.36 -14.25 -0.85
CA THR A 117 3.35 -14.94 -1.71
C THR A 117 4.79 -14.64 -1.28
N LEU A 118 5.10 -13.39 -0.90
CA LEU A 118 6.42 -13.02 -0.36
C LEU A 118 6.76 -13.79 0.92
N VAL A 119 5.83 -13.85 1.88
CA VAL A 119 6.04 -14.63 3.12
C VAL A 119 6.27 -16.10 2.81
N LEU A 120 5.48 -16.68 1.90
CA LEU A 120 5.66 -18.07 1.45
C LEU A 120 7.04 -18.28 0.82
N THR A 121 7.53 -17.37 -0.02
CA THR A 121 8.87 -17.49 -0.60
C THR A 121 9.98 -17.48 0.45
N VAL A 122 9.87 -16.64 1.49
CA VAL A 122 10.84 -16.62 2.61
C VAL A 122 10.81 -17.93 3.39
N ILE A 123 9.62 -18.48 3.64
CA ILE A 123 9.47 -19.77 4.34
C ILE A 123 10.08 -20.91 3.51
N ILE A 124 9.77 -20.96 2.21
CA ILE A 124 10.31 -21.97 1.29
C ILE A 124 11.84 -21.86 1.22
N ALA A 125 12.37 -20.64 1.05
CA ALA A 125 13.81 -20.41 1.02
C ALA A 125 14.50 -20.89 2.30
N ARG A 126 13.88 -20.66 3.47
CA ARG A 126 14.38 -21.14 4.76
C ARG A 126 14.45 -22.66 4.88
N PHE A 127 13.53 -23.41 4.26
CA PHE A 127 13.49 -24.88 4.40
C PHE A 127 14.22 -25.63 3.28
N ILE A 128 14.34 -25.03 2.09
CA ILE A 128 14.92 -25.70 0.91
C ILE A 128 16.35 -25.24 0.62
N ILE A 129 16.66 -23.95 0.83
CA ILE A 129 17.90 -23.33 0.35
C ILE A 129 18.90 -23.09 1.49
N LEU A 130 18.41 -22.69 2.67
CA LEU A 130 19.20 -22.29 3.85
C LEU A 130 19.32 -23.43 4.87
#